data_AF-A0A2D9CDJ0-F1
#
_entry.id   AF-A0A2D9CDJ0-F1
#
_cell.length_a   1.000
_cell.length_b   1.000
_cell.length_c   1.000
_cell.angle_alpha   90.00
_cell.angle_beta   90.00
_cell.angle_gamma   90.00
#
_symmetry.space_group_name_H-M   'P 1'
#
loop_
_entity.id
_entity.type
_entity.pdbx_description
1 polymer ?
#
loop_
_entity_poly.entity_id
_entity_poly.type
_entity_poly.pdbx_seq_one_letter_code
_entity_poly.pdbx_strand_id
1 'polypeptide(L)'
;MAIQPTNDGLITENAQQYYSGAQGFRALSNNANNQEFVTTFNTELYLGSWNQSNVDYGLNNFKVYTSETGLPNSYTEWLTEMSVGSDNRTLTLAAGPGVNAYVVVQLTILTGGKYGQTESQKAYGEATEDNYGSYQYIKLNDIINNFQVGYVGQDKILPRVKRSDLIFFAKRSMQEFSYDTLKSIKSAELTVPPTLTLVLPQDYVNYVRCSWIDNLGVKHIIYPTNNITISPYYTQVQDSTGIPTQDNFGNDIEGTSITQDRWHNSDSNLVDGVAQTGNDFSESDWYGYGYGWGVTGGYGYGQLYGMDPQASQGNGWFNINERENKLSFSSNLVDKLIVLEYVSDGLAYDLDSRVPKMAEEAMYAAILYSLVSGRINQPEYVVQRLRKDKISKLRNAKIRLSNIKLDEISQVMRGKSKWIKH
;
A
#
# COMPACT_ATOMS: atom_id res chain seq x y z
N MET A 1 29.95 22.35 -18.30
CA MET A 1 28.47 22.40 -18.28
C MET A 1 27.98 21.50 -19.40
N ALA A 2 27.62 20.25 -19.11
CA ALA A 2 26.98 19.41 -20.11
C ALA A 2 25.51 19.83 -20.17
N ILE A 3 25.14 20.57 -21.21
CA ILE A 3 23.73 20.70 -21.61
C ILE A 3 23.36 19.28 -22.07
N GLN A 4 22.71 18.51 -21.20
CA GLN A 4 22.00 17.33 -21.65
C GLN A 4 20.80 17.85 -22.45
N PRO A 5 20.69 17.58 -23.76
CA PRO A 5 19.49 17.93 -24.50
C PRO A 5 18.28 17.24 -23.86
N THR A 6 17.11 17.86 -24.03
CA THR A 6 15.82 17.20 -23.80
C THR A 6 15.86 15.84 -24.49
N ASN A 7 15.78 14.78 -23.69
CA ASN A 7 15.82 13.42 -24.17
C ASN A 7 14.55 13.18 -25.01
N ASP A 8 14.68 12.92 -26.31
CA ASP A 8 13.58 12.46 -27.16
C ASP A 8 13.16 11.00 -26.84
N GLY A 9 13.76 10.39 -25.82
CA GLY A 9 13.36 9.11 -25.27
C GLY A 9 12.10 9.18 -24.38
N LEU A 10 11.58 8.02 -24.01
CA LEU A 10 10.40 7.87 -23.13
C LEU A 10 10.63 8.32 -21.68
N ILE A 11 11.86 8.73 -21.33
CA ILE A 11 12.22 9.25 -20.01
C ILE A 11 12.38 10.76 -20.13
N THR A 12 11.47 11.48 -19.49
CA THR A 12 11.30 12.94 -19.52
C THR A 12 12.16 13.68 -18.49
N GLU A 13 12.59 13.00 -17.43
CA GLU A 13 13.43 13.57 -16.36
C GLU A 13 14.90 13.20 -16.53
N ASN A 14 15.80 14.13 -16.17
CA ASN A 14 17.22 13.83 -16.04
C ASN A 14 17.54 13.20 -14.67
N ALA A 15 18.78 12.72 -14.50
CA ALA A 15 19.21 12.05 -13.27
C ALA A 15 19.15 12.96 -12.02
N GLN A 16 19.39 14.26 -12.16
CA GLN A 16 19.32 15.19 -11.03
C GLN A 16 17.87 15.40 -10.57
N GLN A 17 16.94 15.53 -11.51
CA GLN A 17 15.51 15.65 -11.25
C GLN A 17 14.98 14.38 -10.59
N TYR A 18 15.34 13.21 -11.14
CA TYR A 18 14.87 11.93 -10.61
C TYR A 18 15.46 11.63 -9.23
N TYR A 19 16.78 11.61 -9.04
CA TYR A 19 17.40 11.16 -7.78
C TYR A 19 17.47 12.21 -6.67
N SER A 20 17.38 13.50 -7.00
CA SER A 20 17.50 14.57 -6.01
C SER A 20 16.34 15.57 -6.02
N GLY A 21 15.33 15.36 -6.88
CA GLY A 21 14.16 16.23 -6.94
C GLY A 21 14.48 17.67 -7.33
N ALA A 22 15.64 17.94 -7.96
CA ALA A 22 16.15 19.30 -8.11
C ALA A 22 16.26 19.71 -9.58
N GLN A 23 15.86 20.96 -9.87
CA GLN A 23 16.05 21.59 -11.17
C GLN A 23 16.54 23.03 -10.99
N GLY A 24 17.65 23.35 -11.66
CA GLY A 24 18.26 24.68 -11.63
C GLY A 24 17.88 25.53 -12.84
N PHE A 25 17.75 26.83 -12.60
CA PHE A 25 17.41 27.87 -13.56
C PHE A 25 18.33 29.09 -13.37
N ARG A 26 18.28 30.00 -14.35
CA ARG A 26 18.97 31.29 -14.31
C ARG A 26 17.94 32.41 -14.42
N ALA A 27 17.94 33.30 -13.44
CA ALA A 27 17.10 34.49 -13.47
C ALA A 27 17.56 35.48 -14.54
N LEU A 28 16.65 36.34 -14.99
CA LEU A 28 16.93 37.35 -15.99
C LEU A 28 17.92 38.41 -15.49
N SER A 29 18.72 38.95 -16.41
CA SER A 29 19.72 39.98 -16.13
C SER A 29 19.11 41.33 -15.72
N ASN A 30 17.84 41.59 -16.04
CA ASN A 30 17.12 42.81 -15.68
C ASN A 30 16.39 42.72 -14.33
N ASN A 31 16.49 41.58 -13.63
CA ASN A 31 15.79 41.30 -12.39
C ASN A 31 14.28 41.64 -12.43
N ALA A 32 13.61 41.30 -13.54
CA ALA A 32 12.18 41.55 -13.68
C ALA A 32 11.36 40.83 -12.60
N ASN A 33 10.23 41.43 -12.22
CA ASN A 33 9.21 40.79 -11.39
C ASN A 33 8.40 39.77 -12.21
N ASN A 34 7.70 38.85 -11.54
CA ASN A 34 6.87 37.80 -12.15
C ASN A 34 7.63 36.90 -13.14
N GLN A 35 8.87 36.52 -12.80
CA GLN A 35 9.63 35.58 -13.63
C GLN A 35 9.05 34.16 -13.50
N GLU A 36 8.89 33.50 -14.65
CA GLU A 36 8.35 32.15 -14.76
C GLU A 36 9.47 31.12 -14.98
N PHE A 37 9.40 30.01 -14.24
CA PHE A 37 10.32 28.89 -14.31
C PHE A 37 9.53 27.60 -14.53
N VAL A 38 9.65 27.03 -15.73
CA VAL A 38 8.94 25.80 -16.10
C VAL A 38 9.74 24.59 -15.67
N THR A 39 9.22 23.85 -14.70
CA THR A 39 9.83 22.59 -14.26
C THR A 39 9.42 21.42 -15.16
N THR A 40 10.30 20.42 -15.27
CA THR A 40 10.04 19.21 -16.07
C THR A 40 10.00 17.95 -15.23
N PHE A 41 9.62 18.08 -13.95
CA PHE A 41 9.39 16.94 -13.07
C PHE A 41 8.18 16.12 -13.54
N ASN A 42 8.24 14.81 -13.29
CA ASN A 42 7.12 13.89 -13.41
C ASN A 42 6.13 14.06 -12.25
N THR A 43 6.60 14.57 -11.11
CA THR A 43 5.78 15.01 -9.98
C THR A 43 5.30 16.44 -10.22
N GLU A 44 3.99 16.65 -10.10
CA GLU A 44 3.37 17.98 -10.19
C GLU A 44 3.69 18.81 -8.93
N LEU A 45 3.93 20.10 -9.11
CA LEU A 45 4.15 21.03 -8.02
C LEU A 45 2.83 21.34 -7.32
N TYR A 46 2.83 21.24 -5.99
CA TYR A 46 1.72 21.62 -5.14
C TYR A 46 2.17 22.69 -4.15
N LEU A 47 1.51 23.84 -4.21
CA LEU A 47 1.73 24.98 -3.33
C LEU A 47 0.46 25.19 -2.48
N GLY A 48 0.52 24.85 -1.19
CA GLY A 48 -0.49 25.22 -0.22
C GLY A 48 -0.39 26.69 0.18
N SER A 49 0.81 27.15 0.54
CA SER A 49 1.07 28.57 0.86
C SER A 49 2.55 28.91 0.70
N TRP A 50 2.86 30.12 0.22
CA TRP A 50 4.24 30.63 0.21
C TRP A 50 4.70 31.15 1.59
N ASN A 51 3.75 31.54 2.45
CA ASN A 51 4.04 32.13 3.75
C ASN A 51 4.24 31.04 4.82
N GLN A 52 5.46 30.95 5.36
CA GLN A 52 5.85 29.99 6.41
C GLN A 52 5.04 30.08 7.71
N SER A 53 4.38 31.22 7.97
CA SER A 53 3.51 31.39 9.14
C SER A 53 2.14 30.76 8.95
N ASN A 54 1.75 30.42 7.72
CA ASN A 54 0.51 29.72 7.43
C ASN A 54 0.71 28.20 7.58
N VAL A 55 -0.23 27.52 8.22
CA VAL A 55 -0.26 26.06 8.37
C VAL A 55 -0.16 25.35 7.02
N ASP A 56 -0.78 25.90 5.97
CA ASP A 56 -0.79 25.31 4.63
C ASP A 56 0.59 25.31 3.94
N TYR A 57 1.58 26.05 4.48
CA TYR A 57 2.96 26.00 3.98
C TYR A 57 3.55 24.60 4.16
N GLY A 58 3.17 23.88 5.22
CA GLY A 58 3.60 22.50 5.46
C GLY A 58 3.06 21.49 4.44
N LEU A 59 2.07 21.88 3.62
CA LEU A 59 1.52 21.04 2.57
C LEU A 59 2.31 21.15 1.25
N ASN A 60 3.24 22.10 1.14
CA ASN A 60 4.04 22.27 -0.07
C ASN A 60 4.91 21.02 -0.32
N ASN A 61 4.92 20.51 -1.55
CA ASN A 61 5.75 19.37 -1.93
C ASN A 61 7.12 19.78 -2.51
N PHE A 62 7.45 21.07 -2.47
CA PHE A 62 8.70 21.63 -2.94
C PHE A 62 9.11 22.88 -2.15
N LYS A 63 10.39 23.26 -2.29
CA LYS A 63 10.93 24.55 -1.87
C LYS A 63 11.72 25.19 -3.01
N VAL A 64 11.83 26.50 -2.96
CA VAL A 64 12.58 27.30 -3.94
C VAL A 64 13.76 27.95 -3.24
N TYR A 65 14.91 27.95 -3.90
CA TYR A 65 16.13 28.55 -3.39
C TYR A 65 16.74 29.51 -4.40
N THR A 66 17.34 30.58 -3.89
CA THR A 66 18.07 31.56 -4.69
C THR A 66 19.50 31.72 -4.20
N SER A 67 20.44 31.92 -5.13
CA SER A 67 21.84 32.20 -4.86
C SER A 67 22.43 33.12 -5.92
N GLU A 68 23.27 34.09 -5.52
CA GLU A 68 24.00 34.94 -6.45
C GLU A 68 25.20 34.21 -7.10
N THR A 69 25.86 33.32 -6.37
CA THR A 69 27.13 32.69 -6.78
C THR A 69 26.96 31.28 -7.33
N GLY A 70 25.87 30.60 -6.98
CA GLY A 70 25.57 29.23 -7.40
C GLY A 70 26.44 28.16 -6.73
N LEU A 71 27.29 28.55 -5.77
CA LEU A 71 28.19 27.64 -5.05
C LEU A 71 27.44 26.82 -3.98
N PRO A 72 27.96 25.66 -3.56
CA PRO A 72 27.45 24.97 -2.37
C PRO A 72 27.41 25.92 -1.17
N ASN A 73 26.40 25.78 -0.30
CA ASN A 73 26.22 26.64 0.88
C ASN A 73 26.02 28.15 0.58
N SER A 74 25.55 28.50 -0.62
CA SER A 74 25.15 29.89 -0.95
C SER A 74 23.64 30.05 -1.21
N TYR A 75 22.90 28.94 -1.19
CA TYR A 75 21.49 28.90 -1.51
C TYR A 75 20.66 29.20 -0.26
N THR A 76 19.81 30.21 -0.36
CA THR A 76 18.86 30.62 0.68
C THR A 76 17.44 30.37 0.20
N GLU A 77 16.55 30.02 1.12
CA GLU A 77 15.15 29.75 0.78
C GLU A 77 14.45 31.03 0.31
N TRP A 78 13.63 30.92 -0.72
CA TRP A 78 12.76 31.98 -1.20
C TRP A 78 11.53 32.12 -0.30
N LEU A 79 11.43 33.25 0.40
CA LEU A 79 10.36 33.52 1.38
C LEU A 79 9.37 34.60 0.93
N THR A 80 9.49 35.08 -0.31
CA THR A 80 8.55 36.06 -0.85
C THR A 80 7.46 35.37 -1.67
N GLU A 81 6.43 36.12 -2.02
CA GLU A 81 5.28 35.60 -2.73
C GLU A 81 5.68 34.85 -4.02
N MET A 82 5.13 33.64 -4.15
CA MET A 82 5.26 32.78 -5.32
C MET A 82 3.91 32.14 -5.62
N SER A 83 3.69 31.76 -6.87
CA SER A 83 2.51 31.03 -7.31
C SER A 83 2.89 29.90 -8.26
N VAL A 84 2.09 28.84 -8.26
CA VAL A 84 2.19 27.77 -9.25
C VAL A 84 1.07 27.96 -10.28
N GLY A 85 1.41 27.87 -11.56
CA GLY A 85 0.47 27.97 -12.68
C GLY A 85 -0.55 26.83 -12.68
N SER A 86 -1.61 26.98 -13.49
CA SER A 86 -2.68 25.96 -13.62
C SER A 86 -2.21 24.63 -14.24
N ASP A 87 -0.99 24.59 -14.75
CA ASP A 87 -0.33 23.40 -15.29
C ASP A 87 0.42 22.58 -14.22
N ASN A 88 0.44 23.08 -12.97
CA ASN A 88 1.15 22.54 -11.83
C ASN A 88 2.65 22.30 -12.10
N ARG A 89 3.25 23.05 -13.03
CA ARG A 89 4.66 22.90 -13.43
C ARG A 89 5.39 24.23 -13.56
N THR A 90 4.66 25.29 -13.89
CA THR A 90 5.22 26.63 -14.02
C THR A 90 5.20 27.32 -12.66
N LEU A 91 6.38 27.68 -12.17
CA LEU A 91 6.55 28.46 -10.94
C LEU A 91 6.74 29.94 -11.32
N THR A 92 5.97 30.83 -10.71
CA THR A 92 6.12 32.28 -10.86
C THR A 92 6.57 32.90 -9.55
N LEU A 93 7.66 33.66 -9.58
CA LEU A 93 8.14 34.43 -8.44
C LEU A 93 7.68 35.89 -8.57
N ALA A 94 6.91 36.40 -7.60
CA ALA A 94 6.31 37.73 -7.71
C ALA A 94 7.37 38.84 -7.73
N ALA A 95 8.38 38.72 -6.86
CA ALA A 95 9.55 39.60 -6.86
C ALA A 95 10.68 39.06 -7.73
N GLY A 96 11.49 39.94 -8.30
CA GLY A 96 12.71 39.57 -9.01
C GLY A 96 13.74 38.87 -8.10
N PRO A 97 14.22 37.66 -8.43
CA PRO A 97 15.10 36.86 -7.57
C PRO A 97 16.57 37.29 -7.50
N GLY A 98 16.92 38.40 -8.15
CA GLY A 98 18.29 38.92 -8.29
C GLY A 98 18.80 38.84 -9.73
N VAL A 99 19.63 39.82 -10.10
CA VAL A 99 20.24 39.90 -11.45
C VAL A 99 21.09 38.65 -11.71
N ASN A 100 20.72 37.86 -12.71
CA ASN A 100 21.41 36.61 -13.05
C ASN A 100 21.58 35.67 -11.82
N ALA A 101 20.63 35.67 -10.88
CA ALA A 101 20.65 34.74 -9.76
C ALA A 101 20.45 33.29 -10.24
N TYR A 102 21.07 32.35 -9.54
CA TYR A 102 20.75 30.93 -9.63
C TYR A 102 19.47 30.69 -8.85
N VAL A 103 18.45 30.16 -9.53
CA VAL A 103 17.18 29.75 -8.92
C VAL A 103 17.12 28.24 -8.98
N VAL A 104 16.79 27.59 -7.88
CA VAL A 104 16.61 26.13 -7.84
C VAL A 104 15.26 25.80 -7.25
N VAL A 105 14.52 24.96 -7.94
CA VAL A 105 13.32 24.32 -7.41
C VAL A 105 13.72 22.93 -6.95
N GLN A 106 13.47 22.60 -5.69
CA GLN A 106 13.74 21.28 -5.12
C GLN A 106 12.46 20.70 -4.53
N LEU A 107 12.04 19.53 -5.00
CA LEU A 107 11.02 18.72 -4.33
C LEU A 107 11.47 18.37 -2.91
N THR A 108 10.49 18.11 -2.04
CA THR A 108 10.78 17.59 -0.70
C THR A 108 11.36 16.17 -0.78
N ILE A 109 12.30 15.88 0.12
CA ILE A 109 13.02 14.60 0.20
C ILE A 109 13.31 14.28 1.68
N LEU A 110 13.36 13.00 2.06
CA LEU A 110 13.45 12.59 3.47
C LEU A 110 14.69 13.14 4.18
N THR A 111 15.76 13.38 3.42
CA THR A 111 17.03 13.90 3.93
C THR A 111 17.09 15.44 4.00
N GLY A 112 16.04 16.13 3.54
CA GLY A 112 16.01 17.59 3.44
C GLY A 112 16.71 18.18 2.20
N GLY A 113 17.44 17.35 1.45
CA GLY A 113 18.04 17.68 0.17
C GLY A 113 19.33 18.49 0.28
N LYS A 114 19.72 19.15 -0.83
CA LYS A 114 21.06 19.74 -1.00
C LYS A 114 21.13 21.25 -0.79
N TYR A 115 19.98 21.92 -0.72
CA TYR A 115 19.90 23.38 -0.65
C TYR A 115 19.35 23.86 0.70
N GLY A 116 19.57 25.15 0.99
CA GLY A 116 19.34 25.73 2.32
C GLY A 116 20.62 25.75 3.17
N GLN A 117 20.74 26.75 4.05
CA GLN A 117 21.89 26.91 4.95
C GLN A 117 21.64 26.31 6.33
N THR A 118 20.39 26.32 6.78
CA THR A 118 19.97 25.82 8.09
C THR A 118 19.05 24.62 7.93
N GLU A 119 18.93 23.79 8.99
CA GLU A 119 18.02 22.64 8.97
C GLU A 119 16.56 23.04 8.69
N SER A 120 16.11 24.20 9.19
CA SER A 120 14.75 24.72 8.90
C SER A 120 14.53 25.06 7.41
N GLN A 121 15.58 25.42 6.68
CA GLN A 121 15.49 25.78 5.26
C GLN A 121 15.48 24.56 4.35
N LYS A 122 15.85 23.38 4.85
CA LYS A 122 15.83 22.15 4.05
C LYS A 122 14.41 21.74 3.66
N ALA A 123 14.29 20.99 2.57
CA ALA A 123 13.01 20.55 2.02
C ALA A 123 12.70 19.11 2.49
N TYR A 124 12.29 18.97 3.75
CA TYR A 124 11.87 17.67 4.30
C TYR A 124 10.49 17.26 3.78
N GLY A 125 10.34 15.98 3.42
CA GLY A 125 9.10 15.36 2.93
C GLY A 125 9.41 14.16 2.05
N GLU A 126 8.45 13.70 1.24
CA GLU A 126 8.55 12.40 0.53
C GLU A 126 8.33 12.51 -0.99
N ALA A 127 8.11 13.72 -1.52
CA ALA A 127 7.75 13.93 -2.92
C ALA A 127 8.77 13.40 -3.95
N THR A 128 10.06 13.37 -3.59
CA THR A 128 11.10 12.79 -4.44
C THR A 128 11.03 11.26 -4.42
N GLU A 129 10.87 10.66 -3.24
CA GLU A 129 10.75 9.24 -3.04
C GLU A 129 9.50 8.66 -3.73
N ASP A 130 8.38 9.39 -3.69
CA ASP A 130 7.13 9.04 -4.38
C ASP A 130 7.27 9.01 -5.92
N ASN A 131 8.24 9.75 -6.46
CA ASN A 131 8.58 9.71 -7.88
C ASN A 131 9.42 8.47 -8.24
N TYR A 132 10.08 7.83 -7.27
CA TYR A 132 10.91 6.66 -7.58
C TYR A 132 10.07 5.53 -8.16
N GLY A 133 10.53 4.98 -9.28
CA GLY A 133 9.83 3.92 -10.00
C GLY A 133 8.63 4.41 -10.82
N SER A 134 8.31 5.71 -10.87
CA SER A 134 7.21 6.26 -11.68
C SER A 134 7.28 5.84 -13.14
N TYR A 135 8.51 5.76 -13.70
CA TYR A 135 8.78 5.29 -15.07
C TYR A 135 8.33 3.85 -15.35
N GLN A 136 8.14 3.02 -14.33
CA GLN A 136 7.71 1.61 -14.48
C GLN A 136 6.22 1.50 -14.77
N TYR A 137 5.46 2.57 -14.50
CA TYR A 137 4.01 2.60 -14.58
C TYR A 137 3.53 3.63 -15.61
N ILE A 138 2.29 3.46 -16.04
CA ILE A 138 1.54 4.40 -16.89
C ILE A 138 0.20 4.66 -16.20
N LYS A 139 -0.27 5.92 -16.20
CA LYS A 139 -1.56 6.27 -15.62
C LYS A 139 -2.69 5.71 -16.49
N LEU A 140 -3.81 5.29 -15.86
CA LEU A 140 -4.97 4.78 -16.60
C LEU A 140 -5.50 5.80 -17.63
N ASN A 141 -5.49 7.09 -17.30
CA ASN A 141 -5.90 8.15 -18.23
C ASN A 141 -5.00 8.21 -19.48
N ASP A 142 -3.69 7.96 -19.33
CA ASP A 142 -2.75 7.93 -20.46
C ASP A 142 -2.99 6.70 -21.34
N ILE A 143 -3.26 5.52 -20.74
CA ILE A 143 -3.70 4.32 -21.49
C ILE A 143 -4.96 4.65 -22.30
N ILE A 144 -5.93 5.32 -21.69
CA ILE A 144 -7.18 5.71 -22.34
C ILE A 144 -6.91 6.64 -23.54
N ASN A 145 -6.10 7.68 -23.34
CA ASN A 145 -5.76 8.63 -24.39
C ASN A 145 -4.95 7.96 -25.52
N ASN A 146 -3.95 7.16 -25.18
CA ASN A 146 -3.13 6.39 -26.14
C ASN A 146 -3.98 5.38 -26.90
N PHE A 147 -4.92 4.69 -26.24
CA PHE A 147 -5.85 3.79 -26.91
C PHE A 147 -6.72 4.56 -27.92
N GLN A 148 -7.22 5.74 -27.54
CA GLN A 148 -8.03 6.56 -28.43
C GLN A 148 -7.24 7.01 -29.66
N VAL A 149 -5.96 7.37 -29.51
CA VAL A 149 -5.08 7.74 -30.64
C VAL A 149 -4.70 6.52 -31.48
N GLY A 150 -4.37 5.39 -30.86
CA GLY A 150 -3.85 4.19 -31.53
C GLY A 150 -4.92 3.35 -32.21
N TYR A 151 -6.05 3.10 -31.55
CA TYR A 151 -7.05 2.10 -31.98
C TYR A 151 -8.38 2.68 -32.46
N VAL A 152 -8.66 3.97 -32.17
CA VAL A 152 -9.87 4.65 -32.63
C VAL A 152 -9.55 5.58 -33.78
N GLY A 153 -10.42 5.63 -34.78
CA GLY A 153 -10.28 6.51 -35.93
C GLY A 153 -10.99 5.98 -37.17
N GLN A 154 -11.23 6.88 -38.12
CA GLN A 154 -11.67 6.51 -39.45
C GLN A 154 -10.65 5.51 -40.05
N ASP A 155 -11.15 4.43 -40.66
CA ASP A 155 -10.37 3.31 -41.21
C ASP A 155 -9.74 2.32 -40.21
N LYS A 156 -10.07 2.42 -38.91
CA LYS A 156 -9.71 1.40 -37.91
C LYS A 156 -10.87 0.47 -37.59
N ILE A 157 -10.56 -0.65 -36.92
CA ILE A 157 -11.57 -1.61 -36.40
C ILE A 157 -12.61 -0.90 -35.52
N LEU A 158 -12.20 0.16 -34.81
CA LEU A 158 -13.09 1.03 -34.05
C LEU A 158 -13.19 2.42 -34.71
N PRO A 159 -14.19 2.68 -35.58
CA PRO A 159 -14.37 3.98 -36.22
C PRO A 159 -14.65 5.13 -35.23
N ARG A 160 -15.41 4.83 -34.17
CA ARG A 160 -15.90 5.75 -33.14
C ARG A 160 -16.09 4.99 -31.83
N VAL A 161 -15.85 5.62 -30.68
CA VAL A 161 -16.23 5.12 -29.35
C VAL A 161 -16.57 6.29 -28.44
N LYS A 162 -17.49 6.11 -27.47
CA LYS A 162 -17.73 7.10 -26.42
C LYS A 162 -16.61 6.99 -25.38
N ARG A 163 -16.09 8.13 -24.91
CA ARG A 163 -15.04 8.16 -23.87
C ARG A 163 -15.50 7.48 -22.57
N SER A 164 -16.79 7.62 -22.21
CA SER A 164 -17.40 6.96 -21.05
C SER A 164 -17.26 5.43 -21.11
N ASP A 165 -17.57 4.83 -22.26
CA ASP A 165 -17.57 3.37 -22.44
C ASP A 165 -16.14 2.85 -22.37
N LEU A 166 -15.21 3.60 -22.96
CA LEU A 166 -13.79 3.29 -22.93
C LEU A 166 -13.22 3.37 -21.51
N ILE A 167 -13.57 4.40 -20.72
CA ILE A 167 -13.20 4.49 -19.29
C ILE A 167 -13.76 3.29 -18.52
N PHE A 168 -15.04 2.96 -18.73
CA PHE A 168 -15.68 1.83 -18.06
C PHE A 168 -14.96 0.50 -18.32
N PHE A 169 -14.67 0.19 -19.59
CA PHE A 169 -13.97 -1.04 -19.94
C PHE A 169 -12.49 -1.03 -19.55
N ALA A 170 -11.83 0.14 -19.51
CA ALA A 170 -10.48 0.28 -18.99
C ALA A 170 -10.43 -0.03 -17.49
N LYS A 171 -11.34 0.55 -16.70
CA LYS A 171 -11.48 0.26 -15.26
C LYS A 171 -11.78 -1.23 -15.03
N ARG A 172 -12.72 -1.82 -15.77
CA ARG A 172 -13.06 -3.25 -15.65
C ARG A 172 -11.90 -4.17 -16.03
N SER A 173 -11.15 -3.81 -17.08
CA SER A 173 -9.97 -4.58 -17.50
C SER A 173 -8.84 -4.46 -16.48
N MET A 174 -8.70 -3.31 -15.82
CA MET A 174 -7.74 -3.11 -14.73
C MET A 174 -8.11 -3.93 -13.49
N GLN A 175 -9.40 -4.00 -13.15
CA GLN A 175 -9.90 -4.89 -12.11
C GLN A 175 -9.61 -6.37 -12.44
N GLU A 176 -9.89 -6.82 -13.67
CA GLU A 176 -9.55 -8.18 -14.11
C GLU A 176 -8.04 -8.46 -13.99
N PHE A 177 -7.21 -7.43 -14.21
CA PHE A 177 -5.77 -7.51 -14.05
C PHE A 177 -5.32 -7.55 -12.59
N SER A 178 -5.92 -6.74 -11.71
CA SER A 178 -5.57 -6.67 -10.29
C SER A 178 -5.94 -7.94 -9.55
N TYR A 179 -7.05 -8.59 -9.92
CA TYR A 179 -7.48 -9.86 -9.31
C TYR A 179 -6.55 -11.04 -9.64
N ASP A 180 -5.84 -11.02 -10.78
CA ASP A 180 -5.24 -12.22 -11.36
C ASP A 180 -3.71 -12.11 -11.60
N THR A 181 -3.11 -10.92 -11.58
CA THR A 181 -1.73 -10.73 -12.11
C THR A 181 -0.74 -10.03 -11.19
N LEU A 182 -1.18 -9.33 -10.16
CA LEU A 182 -0.30 -8.53 -9.32
C LEU A 182 -0.64 -8.70 -7.86
N LYS A 183 0.33 -8.36 -7.03
CA LYS A 183 0.21 -8.10 -5.59
C LYS A 183 -0.94 -7.12 -5.29
N SER A 184 -2.19 -7.57 -5.41
CA SER A 184 -3.28 -7.03 -4.61
C SER A 184 -3.01 -7.34 -3.13
N ILE A 185 -2.04 -8.24 -2.84
CA ILE A 185 -1.42 -8.41 -1.53
C ILE A 185 -0.62 -7.15 -1.17
N LYS A 186 -1.27 -6.20 -0.50
CA LYS A 186 -0.62 -5.10 0.21
C LYS A 186 -0.13 -5.59 1.57
N SER A 187 0.87 -4.92 2.11
CA SER A 187 1.37 -5.16 3.47
C SER A 187 1.26 -3.88 4.27
N ALA A 188 0.63 -3.94 5.44
CA ALA A 188 0.61 -2.84 6.41
C ALA A 188 1.44 -3.25 7.62
N GLU A 189 2.40 -2.40 7.99
CA GLU A 189 3.13 -2.50 9.25
C GLU A 189 2.36 -1.75 10.33
N LEU A 190 1.99 -2.44 11.40
CA LEU A 190 1.13 -1.92 12.46
C LEU A 190 1.67 -2.39 13.81
N THR A 191 1.58 -1.54 14.84
CA THR A 191 1.85 -1.96 16.23
C THR A 191 0.52 -2.34 16.88
N VAL A 192 0.45 -3.53 17.49
CA VAL A 192 -0.75 -3.97 18.20
C VAL A 192 -0.91 -3.15 19.48
N PRO A 193 -2.01 -2.40 19.65
CA PRO A 193 -2.22 -1.60 20.86
C PRO A 193 -2.57 -2.49 22.06
N PRO A 194 -2.53 -1.94 23.29
CA PRO A 194 -2.98 -2.65 24.49
C PRO A 194 -4.43 -3.14 24.43
N THR A 195 -5.28 -2.55 23.57
CA THR A 195 -6.66 -3.01 23.34
C THR A 195 -6.74 -4.26 22.47
N LEU A 196 -5.63 -4.78 21.95
CA LEU A 196 -5.55 -5.97 21.10
C LEU A 196 -6.43 -5.92 19.84
N THR A 197 -6.79 -4.71 19.40
CA THR A 197 -7.65 -4.50 18.24
C THR A 197 -7.06 -3.48 17.28
N LEU A 198 -7.08 -3.78 15.98
CA LEU A 198 -6.65 -2.86 14.93
C LEU A 198 -7.74 -2.71 13.87
N VAL A 199 -7.92 -1.49 13.36
CA VAL A 199 -8.87 -1.24 12.26
C VAL A 199 -8.28 -1.75 10.95
N LEU A 200 -9.10 -2.43 10.15
CA LEU A 200 -8.68 -2.91 8.83
C LEU A 200 -8.49 -1.73 7.85
N PRO A 201 -7.55 -1.82 6.90
CA PRO A 201 -7.42 -0.85 5.82
C PRO A 201 -8.71 -0.70 5.01
N GLN A 202 -8.98 0.50 4.49
CA GLN A 202 -10.24 0.81 3.78
C GLN A 202 -10.45 -0.02 2.51
N ASP A 203 -9.38 -0.48 1.88
CA ASP A 203 -9.39 -1.27 0.66
C ASP A 203 -9.27 -2.78 0.92
N TYR A 204 -9.38 -3.20 2.19
CA TYR A 204 -9.27 -4.61 2.58
C TYR A 204 -10.41 -5.46 1.99
N VAL A 205 -10.05 -6.54 1.32
CA VAL A 205 -10.99 -7.56 0.79
C VAL A 205 -10.83 -8.88 1.53
N ASN A 206 -9.60 -9.35 1.70
CA ASN A 206 -9.31 -10.61 2.38
C ASN A 206 -7.89 -10.62 2.95
N TYR A 207 -7.61 -11.44 3.95
CA TYR A 207 -6.26 -11.61 4.46
C TYR A 207 -5.50 -12.66 3.65
N VAL A 208 -4.18 -12.50 3.57
CA VAL A 208 -3.27 -13.53 3.07
C VAL A 208 -2.55 -14.16 4.24
N ARG A 209 -1.98 -13.32 5.11
CA ARG A 209 -1.34 -13.72 6.36
C ARG A 209 -1.11 -12.54 7.27
N CYS A 210 -1.04 -12.83 8.55
CA CYS A 210 -0.57 -11.92 9.58
C CYS A 210 0.71 -12.48 10.17
N SER A 211 1.67 -11.62 10.51
CA SER A 211 2.92 -12.05 11.13
C SER A 211 3.43 -10.97 12.07
N TRP A 212 4.08 -11.35 13.16
CA TRP A 212 4.83 -10.40 13.97
C TRP A 212 6.30 -10.42 13.56
N ILE A 213 6.98 -9.29 13.75
CA ILE A 213 8.39 -9.10 13.44
C ILE A 213 9.16 -9.01 14.74
N ASP A 214 10.21 -9.82 14.88
CA ASP A 214 11.09 -9.78 16.03
C ASP A 214 12.15 -8.67 15.94
N ASN A 215 12.95 -8.52 16.99
CA ASN A 215 13.99 -7.50 17.05
C ASN A 215 15.15 -7.73 16.05
N LEU A 216 15.21 -8.92 15.43
CA LEU A 216 16.15 -9.25 14.36
C LEU A 216 15.54 -9.03 12.96
N GLY A 217 14.28 -8.59 12.88
CA GLY A 217 13.54 -8.43 11.63
C GLY A 217 13.00 -9.74 11.06
N VAL A 218 13.00 -10.83 11.83
CA VAL A 218 12.49 -12.13 11.39
C VAL A 218 10.98 -12.18 11.55
N LYS A 219 10.33 -12.68 10.51
CA LYS A 219 8.89 -12.87 10.43
C LYS A 219 8.45 -14.17 11.10
N HIS A 220 7.50 -14.05 12.02
CA HIS A 220 6.86 -15.16 12.71
C HIS A 220 5.36 -15.15 12.39
N ILE A 221 4.84 -16.23 11.81
CA ILE A 221 3.45 -16.30 11.33
C ILE A 221 2.50 -16.37 12.52
N ILE A 222 1.51 -15.46 12.54
CA ILE A 222 0.37 -15.48 13.46
C ILE A 222 -0.75 -16.25 12.76
N TYR A 223 -1.36 -17.20 13.48
CA TYR A 223 -2.37 -18.07 12.90
C TYR A 223 -3.79 -17.50 13.12
N PRO A 224 -4.72 -17.72 12.17
CA PRO A 224 -6.12 -17.34 12.37
C PRO A 224 -6.78 -18.26 13.41
N THR A 225 -7.70 -17.75 14.22
CA THR A 225 -8.37 -18.49 15.30
C THR A 225 -9.36 -19.56 14.82
N ASN A 226 -9.20 -20.12 13.61
CA ASN A 226 -10.16 -20.86 12.77
C ASN A 226 -11.10 -21.88 13.45
N ASN A 227 -10.90 -22.28 14.71
CA ASN A 227 -11.86 -22.99 15.57
C ASN A 227 -11.67 -22.75 17.10
N ILE A 228 -10.89 -21.74 17.51
CA ILE A 228 -10.52 -21.47 18.91
C ILE A 228 -11.42 -20.39 19.51
N THR A 229 -11.70 -19.34 18.75
CA THR A 229 -12.58 -18.24 19.16
C THR A 229 -13.22 -17.61 17.91
N ILE A 230 -14.30 -16.87 18.12
CA ILE A 230 -15.06 -16.19 17.08
C ILE A 230 -15.42 -14.77 17.53
N SER A 231 -15.55 -13.85 16.58
CA SER A 231 -16.17 -12.55 16.81
C SER A 231 -17.66 -12.67 16.45
N PRO A 232 -18.60 -12.73 17.42
CA PRO A 232 -20.02 -12.88 17.12
C PRO A 232 -20.54 -11.69 16.30
N TYR A 233 -21.41 -11.96 15.32
CA TYR A 233 -22.02 -10.91 14.50
C TYR A 233 -23.09 -10.11 15.27
N TYR A 234 -23.79 -10.74 16.20
CA TYR A 234 -24.78 -10.09 17.07
C TYR A 234 -24.35 -10.22 18.53
N THR A 235 -24.45 -9.13 19.30
CA THR A 235 -24.09 -9.06 20.72
C THR A 235 -25.27 -8.56 21.56
N GLN A 236 -26.47 -9.08 21.29
CA GLN A 236 -27.70 -8.68 21.97
C GLN A 236 -27.57 -8.83 23.49
N VAL A 237 -27.93 -7.77 24.22
CA VAL A 237 -28.06 -7.81 25.68
C VAL A 237 -29.32 -8.56 26.03
N GLN A 238 -29.23 -9.49 26.98
CA GLN A 238 -30.36 -10.29 27.44
C GLN A 238 -30.74 -9.90 28.88
N ASP A 239 -32.02 -10.02 29.19
CA ASP A 239 -32.50 -9.94 30.56
C ASP A 239 -32.20 -11.22 31.36
N SER A 240 -32.56 -11.26 32.64
CA SER A 240 -32.36 -12.43 33.51
C SER A 240 -33.16 -13.68 33.08
N THR A 241 -34.10 -13.53 32.14
CA THR A 241 -34.88 -14.64 31.57
C THR A 241 -34.33 -15.13 30.23
N GLY A 242 -33.26 -14.50 29.72
CA GLY A 242 -32.61 -14.85 28.46
C GLY A 242 -33.26 -14.23 27.22
N ILE A 243 -34.14 -13.24 27.39
CA ILE A 243 -34.81 -12.55 26.27
C ILE A 243 -33.99 -11.30 25.90
N PRO A 244 -33.66 -11.09 24.60
CA PRO A 244 -33.02 -9.86 24.14
C PRO A 244 -33.81 -8.61 24.53
N THR A 245 -33.13 -7.63 25.12
CA THR A 245 -33.73 -6.35 25.52
C THR A 245 -33.76 -5.37 24.35
N GLN A 246 -34.86 -4.62 24.21
CA GLN A 246 -35.08 -3.67 23.11
C GLN A 246 -35.01 -2.22 23.59
N ASP A 247 -34.63 -1.32 22.68
CA ASP A 247 -34.73 0.12 22.89
C ASP A 247 -36.20 0.62 22.79
N ASN A 248 -36.41 1.91 23.02
CA ASN A 248 -37.75 2.52 22.93
C ASN A 248 -38.32 2.55 21.49
N PHE A 249 -37.55 2.14 20.49
CA PHE A 249 -37.94 2.04 19.08
C PHE A 249 -38.14 0.59 18.62
N GLY A 250 -37.97 -0.39 19.51
CA GLY A 250 -38.14 -1.81 19.22
C GLY A 250 -36.93 -2.49 18.55
N ASN A 251 -35.76 -1.85 18.52
CA ASN A 251 -34.52 -2.49 18.07
C ASN A 251 -33.82 -3.17 19.24
N ASP A 252 -33.19 -4.32 19.01
CA ASP A 252 -32.41 -4.99 20.06
C ASP A 252 -31.19 -4.13 20.49
N ILE A 253 -30.94 -4.09 21.79
CA ILE A 253 -29.79 -3.40 22.37
C ILE A 253 -28.54 -4.29 22.20
N GLU A 254 -27.51 -3.79 21.54
CA GLU A 254 -26.20 -4.46 21.43
C GLU A 254 -25.26 -4.05 22.57
N GLY A 255 -24.57 -5.02 23.16
CA GLY A 255 -23.55 -4.84 24.20
C GLY A 255 -22.13 -5.11 23.69
N THR A 256 -21.15 -5.12 24.60
CA THR A 256 -19.78 -5.57 24.30
C THR A 256 -19.73 -7.08 24.15
N SER A 257 -18.82 -7.56 23.29
CA SER A 257 -18.65 -9.00 23.06
C SER A 257 -17.91 -9.64 24.24
N ILE A 258 -18.65 -10.35 25.10
CA ILE A 258 -18.08 -11.12 26.22
C ILE A 258 -17.04 -12.14 25.71
N THR A 259 -17.26 -12.73 24.52
CA THR A 259 -16.30 -13.65 23.89
C THR A 259 -14.97 -12.97 23.58
N GLN A 260 -15.01 -11.74 23.07
CA GLN A 260 -13.82 -10.96 22.74
C GLN A 260 -13.12 -10.46 24.01
N ASP A 261 -13.88 -9.97 24.99
CA ASP A 261 -13.35 -9.52 26.28
C ASP A 261 -12.60 -10.67 26.99
N ARG A 262 -13.18 -11.88 27.01
CA ARG A 262 -12.51 -13.07 27.58
C ARG A 262 -11.28 -13.48 26.80
N TRP A 263 -11.31 -13.35 25.47
CA TRP A 263 -10.18 -13.67 24.61
C TRP A 263 -8.99 -12.74 24.85
N HIS A 264 -9.24 -11.43 24.96
CA HIS A 264 -8.20 -10.43 25.27
C HIS A 264 -7.56 -10.63 26.64
N ASN A 265 -8.32 -11.13 27.61
CA ASN A 265 -7.85 -11.40 28.96
C ASN A 265 -7.40 -12.85 29.19
N SER A 266 -7.39 -13.69 28.15
CA SER A 266 -6.97 -15.09 28.26
C SER A 266 -5.44 -15.22 28.33
N ASP A 267 -4.93 -16.19 29.07
CA ASP A 267 -3.52 -16.58 28.99
C ASP A 267 -3.34 -17.51 27.77
N SER A 268 -2.59 -17.05 26.76
CA SER A 268 -2.37 -17.82 25.53
C SER A 268 -1.71 -19.17 25.78
N ASN A 269 -0.94 -19.32 26.86
CA ASN A 269 -0.32 -20.60 27.22
C ASN A 269 -1.34 -21.69 27.59
N LEU A 270 -2.52 -21.29 28.08
CA LEU A 270 -3.63 -22.20 28.39
C LEU A 270 -4.33 -22.72 27.13
N VAL A 271 -4.23 -22.00 26.01
CA VAL A 271 -4.80 -22.40 24.71
C VAL A 271 -3.90 -23.43 24.02
N ASP A 272 -2.59 -23.31 24.18
CA ASP A 272 -1.60 -24.18 23.53
C ASP A 272 -1.37 -25.52 24.27
N GLY A 273 -2.03 -25.73 25.43
CA GLY A 273 -1.89 -26.94 26.24
C GLY A 273 -0.52 -27.11 26.90
N VAL A 274 0.28 -26.03 26.97
CA VAL A 274 1.58 -26.05 27.65
C VAL A 274 1.33 -26.09 29.16
N ALA A 275 1.71 -27.20 29.80
CA ALA A 275 1.80 -27.25 31.25
C ALA A 275 2.81 -26.18 31.70
N GLN A 276 2.39 -25.26 32.57
CA GLN A 276 3.30 -24.29 33.18
C GLN A 276 4.29 -25.03 34.08
N THR A 277 5.40 -25.52 33.52
CA THR A 277 6.57 -25.98 34.28
C THR A 277 7.49 -24.79 34.58
N GLY A 278 6.94 -23.79 35.27
CA GLY A 278 7.66 -22.60 35.71
C GLY A 278 7.94 -22.62 37.21
N ASN A 279 9.20 -22.89 37.57
CA ASN A 279 9.96 -22.55 38.79
C ASN A 279 9.42 -22.77 40.23
N ASP A 280 8.15 -23.12 40.45
CA ASP A 280 7.60 -23.37 41.80
C ASP A 280 7.21 -24.84 42.05
N PHE A 281 7.98 -25.79 41.50
CA PHE A 281 7.89 -27.18 41.97
C PHE A 281 8.91 -27.39 43.09
N SER A 282 8.45 -27.31 44.33
CA SER A 282 9.26 -27.69 45.48
C SER A 282 9.27 -29.22 45.63
N GLU A 283 10.34 -29.81 46.14
CA GLU A 283 10.44 -31.26 46.34
C GLU A 283 9.34 -31.82 47.28
N SER A 284 8.69 -30.96 48.07
CA SER A 284 7.48 -31.28 48.86
C SER A 284 6.22 -31.51 48.02
N ASP A 285 6.13 -30.97 46.81
CA ASP A 285 4.99 -31.21 45.91
C ASP A 285 5.02 -32.63 45.32
N TRP A 286 6.18 -33.29 45.36
CA TRP A 286 6.36 -34.69 44.94
C TRP A 286 5.82 -35.73 45.95
N TYR A 287 5.63 -35.34 47.21
CA TYR A 287 5.12 -36.24 48.26
C TYR A 287 3.62 -36.05 48.56
N GLY A 288 2.96 -35.08 47.93
CA GLY A 288 1.50 -34.87 47.96
C GLY A 288 0.69 -35.83 47.07
N TYR A 289 1.32 -36.85 46.48
CA TYR A 289 0.76 -37.82 45.53
C TYR A 289 -0.24 -38.83 46.13
N GLY A 290 -0.81 -38.55 47.30
CA GLY A 290 -1.68 -39.47 48.05
C GLY A 290 -3.18 -39.21 47.98
N TYR A 291 -3.64 -38.00 47.62
CA TYR A 291 -5.07 -37.66 47.69
C TYR A 291 -5.51 -36.69 46.58
N GLY A 292 -5.67 -37.19 45.37
CA GLY A 292 -6.77 -36.89 44.44
C GLY A 292 -7.05 -35.45 43.96
N TRP A 293 -6.33 -34.41 44.39
CA TRP A 293 -6.61 -33.02 44.03
C TRP A 293 -5.35 -32.15 44.12
N GLY A 294 -4.60 -32.03 43.02
CA GLY A 294 -3.56 -31.01 42.93
C GLY A 294 -2.38 -31.36 42.03
N VAL A 295 -2.55 -31.20 40.71
CA VAL A 295 -1.63 -30.44 39.84
C VAL A 295 -2.52 -29.91 38.71
N THR A 296 -2.64 -28.58 38.62
CA THR A 296 -3.35 -27.84 37.57
C THR A 296 -2.62 -28.00 36.22
N GLY A 297 -2.69 -29.21 35.67
CA GLY A 297 -2.17 -29.57 34.35
C GLY A 297 -3.23 -30.39 33.63
N GLY A 298 -3.95 -29.76 32.70
CA GLY A 298 -4.85 -30.46 31.77
C GLY A 298 -6.25 -30.80 32.29
N TYR A 299 -6.88 -29.96 33.12
CA TYR A 299 -8.28 -30.21 33.50
C TYR A 299 -9.25 -29.79 32.38
N GLY A 300 -9.80 -30.79 31.66
CA GLY A 300 -11.16 -30.69 31.11
C GLY A 300 -11.41 -31.31 29.74
N TYR A 301 -10.41 -31.43 28.85
CA TYR A 301 -10.65 -31.74 27.43
C TYR A 301 -9.74 -32.83 26.83
N GLY A 302 -9.38 -33.86 27.61
CA GLY A 302 -8.70 -35.04 27.06
C GLY A 302 -7.24 -34.84 26.64
N GLN A 303 -6.59 -33.77 27.10
CA GLN A 303 -5.20 -33.39 26.77
C GLN A 303 -4.18 -33.87 27.83
N LEU A 304 -4.47 -34.97 28.55
CA LEU A 304 -3.57 -35.52 29.58
C LEU A 304 -2.22 -35.99 28.98
N TYR A 305 -2.20 -36.29 27.68
CA TYR A 305 -1.02 -36.68 26.93
C TYR A 305 -1.00 -36.02 25.55
N GLY A 306 -0.07 -35.09 25.35
CA GLY A 306 0.23 -34.49 24.05
C GLY A 306 -0.45 -33.15 23.79
N MET A 307 0.28 -32.27 23.08
CA MET A 307 -0.25 -31.01 22.56
C MET A 307 -1.07 -31.27 21.30
N ASP A 308 -2.17 -30.54 21.09
CA ASP A 308 -2.85 -30.52 19.80
C ASP A 308 -1.96 -29.75 18.80
N PRO A 309 -1.40 -30.41 17.77
CA PRO A 309 -0.51 -29.74 16.82
C PRO A 309 -1.16 -28.57 16.07
N GLN A 310 -2.50 -28.51 16.02
CA GLN A 310 -3.21 -27.40 15.39
C GLN A 310 -3.22 -26.14 16.24
N ALA A 311 -3.25 -26.27 17.57
CA ALA A 311 -3.26 -25.15 18.50
C ALA A 311 -1.89 -24.83 19.10
N SER A 312 -0.94 -25.78 19.10
CA SER A 312 0.36 -25.65 19.75
C SER A 312 1.32 -24.72 19.01
N GLN A 313 1.28 -23.41 19.29
CA GLN A 313 2.17 -22.43 18.67
C GLN A 313 2.37 -21.16 19.52
N GLY A 314 3.62 -20.72 19.70
CA GLY A 314 3.93 -19.53 20.53
C GLY A 314 3.80 -18.18 19.82
N ASN A 315 3.39 -18.13 18.55
CA ASN A 315 3.38 -16.91 17.74
C ASN A 315 2.09 -16.09 17.88
N GLY A 316 1.09 -16.61 18.60
CA GLY A 316 -0.19 -15.93 18.83
C GLY A 316 -1.20 -16.13 17.70
N TRP A 317 -2.37 -15.54 17.90
CA TRP A 317 -3.57 -15.80 17.14
C TRP A 317 -4.26 -14.49 16.75
N PHE A 318 -4.93 -14.47 15.60
CA PHE A 318 -5.77 -13.33 15.19
C PHE A 318 -7.16 -13.77 14.71
N ASN A 319 -8.12 -12.87 14.86
CA ASN A 319 -9.51 -13.01 14.43
C ASN A 319 -9.94 -11.75 13.69
N ILE A 320 -10.80 -11.89 12.69
CA ILE A 320 -11.38 -10.78 11.94
C ILE A 320 -12.82 -10.58 12.40
N ASN A 321 -13.11 -9.39 12.91
CA ASN A 321 -14.46 -8.95 13.22
C ASN A 321 -15.02 -8.17 12.01
N GLU A 322 -15.85 -8.85 11.21
CA GLU A 322 -16.48 -8.28 10.02
C GLU A 322 -17.53 -7.19 10.36
N ARG A 323 -18.13 -7.23 11.56
CA ARG A 323 -19.10 -6.21 12.00
C ARG A 323 -18.45 -4.85 12.18
N GLU A 324 -17.28 -4.82 12.83
CA GLU A 324 -16.56 -3.58 13.11
C GLU A 324 -15.44 -3.27 12.12
N ASN A 325 -15.17 -4.17 11.16
CA ASN A 325 -14.00 -4.15 10.28
C ASN A 325 -12.68 -4.00 11.06
N LYS A 326 -12.50 -4.85 12.08
CA LYS A 326 -11.31 -4.84 12.94
C LYS A 326 -10.67 -6.22 13.03
N LEU A 327 -9.36 -6.24 13.19
CA LEU A 327 -8.60 -7.40 13.66
C LEU A 327 -8.58 -7.42 15.18
N SER A 328 -8.68 -8.62 15.75
CA SER A 328 -8.53 -8.89 17.17
C SER A 328 -7.40 -9.89 17.38
N PHE A 329 -6.52 -9.65 18.34
CA PHE A 329 -5.34 -10.47 18.61
C PHE A 329 -5.44 -11.21 19.95
N SER A 330 -4.64 -12.26 20.11
CA SER A 330 -4.40 -12.88 21.41
C SER A 330 -3.54 -11.99 22.31
N SER A 331 -3.66 -12.19 23.61
CA SER A 331 -3.00 -11.38 24.66
C SER A 331 -1.48 -11.29 24.56
N ASN A 332 -0.79 -12.31 24.05
CA ASN A 332 0.67 -12.33 23.88
C ASN A 332 1.20 -11.40 22.77
N LEU A 333 0.32 -10.77 21.99
CA LEU A 333 0.70 -9.88 20.89
C LEU A 333 0.66 -8.39 21.24
N VAL A 334 0.36 -8.02 22.50
CA VAL A 334 0.42 -6.61 22.94
C VAL A 334 1.80 -6.01 22.64
N ASP A 335 1.80 -4.79 22.09
CA ASP A 335 2.98 -3.99 21.71
C ASP A 335 3.91 -4.65 20.68
N LYS A 336 3.49 -5.76 20.06
CA LYS A 336 4.25 -6.39 18.96
C LYS A 336 4.06 -5.61 17.67
N LEU A 337 5.15 -5.47 16.91
CA LEU A 337 5.13 -5.02 15.53
C LEU A 337 4.61 -6.15 14.66
N ILE A 338 3.52 -5.92 13.95
CA ILE A 338 2.92 -6.86 13.02
C ILE A 338 2.94 -6.35 11.59
N VAL A 339 2.96 -7.29 10.65
CA VAL A 339 2.76 -7.07 9.23
C VAL A 339 1.52 -7.85 8.81
N LEU A 340 0.48 -7.12 8.42
CA LEU A 340 -0.71 -7.68 7.81
C LEU A 340 -0.55 -7.68 6.29
N GLU A 341 -0.48 -8.85 5.69
CA GLU A 341 -0.57 -9.02 4.24
C GLU A 341 -2.03 -9.29 3.86
N TYR A 342 -2.63 -8.44 3.02
CA TYR A 342 -4.05 -8.51 2.66
C TYR A 342 -4.28 -8.19 1.19
N VAL A 343 -5.31 -8.81 0.62
CA VAL A 343 -5.85 -8.56 -0.71
C VAL A 343 -6.61 -7.23 -0.68
N SER A 344 -6.18 -6.29 -1.52
CA SER A 344 -6.78 -4.98 -1.75
C SER A 344 -7.75 -5.01 -2.93
N ASP A 345 -8.87 -4.31 -2.84
CA ASP A 345 -9.81 -4.15 -3.96
C ASP A 345 -9.20 -3.39 -5.17
N GLY A 346 -8.05 -2.75 -4.96
CA GLY A 346 -7.30 -2.01 -5.97
C GLY A 346 -8.01 -0.78 -6.52
N LEU A 347 -9.10 -0.35 -5.89
CA LEU A 347 -10.01 0.70 -6.39
C LEU A 347 -9.86 2.04 -5.65
N ALA A 348 -8.99 2.10 -4.65
CA ALA A 348 -8.95 3.22 -3.68
C ALA A 348 -8.67 4.62 -4.26
N TYR A 349 -8.17 4.79 -5.50
CA TYR A 349 -8.02 6.12 -6.12
C TYR A 349 -8.33 6.11 -7.63
N ASP A 350 -9.50 6.67 -7.97
CA ASP A 350 -10.35 6.38 -9.13
C ASP A 350 -9.93 6.99 -10.50
N LEU A 351 -8.69 7.51 -10.63
CA LEU A 351 -8.15 8.00 -11.92
C LEU A 351 -6.62 8.11 -11.98
N ASP A 352 -5.94 8.18 -10.83
CA ASP A 352 -4.47 8.10 -10.73
C ASP A 352 -3.96 6.66 -10.56
N SER A 353 -4.83 5.67 -10.82
CA SER A 353 -4.44 4.26 -10.81
C SER A 353 -3.30 4.03 -11.81
N ARG A 354 -2.21 3.47 -11.29
CA ARG A 354 -0.97 3.20 -12.03
C ARG A 354 -0.96 1.74 -12.50
N VAL A 355 -0.76 1.52 -13.79
CA VAL A 355 -0.63 0.18 -14.38
C VAL A 355 0.82 -0.03 -14.78
N PRO A 356 1.45 -1.19 -14.49
CA PRO A 356 2.80 -1.45 -14.98
C PRO A 356 2.86 -1.41 -16.51
N LYS A 357 3.86 -0.74 -17.09
CA LYS A 357 4.01 -0.60 -18.56
C LYS A 357 4.05 -1.95 -19.28
N MET A 358 4.61 -2.98 -18.65
CA MET A 358 4.62 -4.34 -19.20
C MET A 358 3.24 -4.98 -19.41
N ALA A 359 2.20 -4.41 -18.79
CA ALA A 359 0.80 -4.81 -18.94
C ALA A 359 0.03 -3.98 -19.97
N GLU A 360 0.60 -2.90 -20.48
CA GLU A 360 -0.06 -1.92 -21.34
C GLU A 360 -0.67 -2.57 -22.59
N GLU A 361 0.09 -3.41 -23.29
CA GLU A 361 -0.41 -4.12 -24.48
C GLU A 361 -1.59 -5.05 -24.17
N ALA A 362 -1.56 -5.68 -22.99
CA ALA A 362 -2.63 -6.56 -22.55
C ALA A 362 -3.89 -5.77 -22.20
N MET A 363 -3.72 -4.57 -21.63
CA MET A 363 -4.80 -3.62 -21.36
C MET A 363 -5.47 -3.17 -22.65
N TYR A 364 -4.70 -2.77 -23.67
CA TYR A 364 -5.25 -2.41 -24.98
C TYR A 364 -6.02 -3.56 -25.63
N ALA A 365 -5.50 -4.78 -25.60
CA ALA A 365 -6.20 -5.94 -26.14
C ALA A 365 -7.51 -6.25 -25.39
N ALA A 366 -7.51 -6.12 -24.06
CA ALA A 366 -8.70 -6.34 -23.24
C ALA A 366 -9.80 -5.29 -23.49
N ILE A 367 -9.42 -4.01 -23.57
CA ILE A 367 -10.34 -2.90 -23.90
C ILE A 367 -10.91 -3.09 -25.30
N LEU A 368 -10.06 -3.39 -26.29
CA LEU A 368 -10.47 -3.61 -27.68
C LEU A 368 -11.48 -4.76 -27.79
N TYR A 369 -11.20 -5.91 -27.17
CA TYR A 369 -12.12 -7.04 -27.14
C TYR A 369 -13.46 -6.68 -26.49
N SER A 370 -13.44 -6.00 -25.34
CA SER A 370 -14.67 -5.65 -24.61
C SER A 370 -15.54 -4.66 -25.39
N LEU A 371 -14.92 -3.70 -26.07
CA LEU A 371 -15.62 -2.73 -26.92
C LEU A 371 -16.20 -3.36 -28.18
N VAL A 372 -15.49 -4.28 -28.85
CA VAL A 372 -15.98 -4.92 -30.09
C VAL A 372 -17.04 -5.97 -29.77
N SER A 373 -16.88 -6.77 -28.71
CA SER A 373 -17.84 -7.81 -28.35
C SER A 373 -19.20 -7.25 -27.91
N GLY A 374 -19.26 -6.04 -27.34
CA GLY A 374 -20.51 -5.37 -27.00
C GLY A 374 -21.21 -4.65 -28.17
N ARG A 375 -20.60 -4.58 -29.37
CA ARG A 375 -21.18 -3.89 -30.53
C ARG A 375 -22.06 -4.81 -31.36
N ILE A 376 -23.16 -4.24 -31.85
CA ILE A 376 -24.00 -4.90 -32.86
C ILE A 376 -23.27 -5.02 -34.21
N ASN A 377 -23.63 -6.04 -35.00
CA ASN A 377 -23.14 -6.28 -36.35
C ASN A 377 -21.61 -6.48 -36.47
N GLN A 378 -20.96 -7.02 -35.44
CA GLN A 378 -19.56 -7.42 -35.52
C GLN A 378 -19.46 -8.88 -35.96
N PRO A 379 -18.61 -9.20 -36.96
CA PRO A 379 -18.43 -10.59 -37.36
C PRO A 379 -17.80 -11.42 -36.24
N GLU A 380 -18.37 -12.60 -35.97
CA GLU A 380 -17.94 -13.49 -34.88
C GLU A 380 -16.44 -13.85 -34.97
N TYR A 381 -15.91 -14.05 -36.18
CA TYR A 381 -14.50 -14.38 -36.36
C TYR A 381 -13.55 -13.25 -35.89
N VAL A 382 -13.98 -11.98 -35.99
CA VAL A 382 -13.20 -10.84 -35.47
C VAL A 382 -13.21 -10.85 -33.96
N VAL A 383 -14.38 -11.06 -33.36
CA VAL A 383 -14.56 -11.14 -31.90
C VAL A 383 -13.72 -12.29 -31.32
N GLN A 384 -13.75 -13.48 -31.94
CA GLN A 384 -12.97 -14.63 -31.53
C GLN A 384 -11.46 -14.42 -31.68
N ARG A 385 -11.01 -13.75 -32.75
CA ARG A 385 -9.61 -13.38 -32.92
C ARG A 385 -9.14 -12.44 -31.81
N LEU A 386 -9.93 -11.41 -31.49
CA LEU A 386 -9.63 -10.48 -30.42
C LEU A 386 -9.65 -11.15 -29.04
N ARG A 387 -10.56 -12.11 -28.83
CA ARG A 387 -10.59 -12.92 -27.60
C ARG A 387 -9.28 -13.71 -27.42
N LYS A 388 -8.79 -14.36 -28.48
CA LYS A 388 -7.52 -15.10 -28.46
C LYS A 388 -6.33 -14.18 -28.21
N ASP A 389 -6.31 -13.01 -28.84
CA ASP A 389 -5.26 -11.99 -28.64
C ASP A 389 -5.26 -11.46 -27.20
N LYS A 390 -6.44 -11.10 -26.66
CA LYS A 390 -6.64 -10.73 -25.24
C LYS A 390 -6.05 -11.78 -24.31
N ILE A 391 -6.45 -13.05 -24.47
CA ILE A 391 -6.02 -14.15 -23.58
C ILE A 391 -4.50 -14.34 -23.63
N SER A 392 -3.91 -14.34 -24.82
CA SER A 392 -2.47 -14.53 -25.01
C SER A 392 -1.66 -13.40 -24.36
N LYS A 393 -2.03 -12.15 -24.64
CA LYS A 393 -1.35 -10.96 -24.09
C LYS A 393 -1.53 -10.84 -22.60
N LEU A 394 -2.74 -11.12 -22.09
CA LEU A 394 -2.98 -11.18 -20.64
C LEU A 394 -2.07 -12.21 -20.01
N ARG A 395 -2.04 -13.46 -20.50
CA ARG A 395 -1.17 -14.52 -19.96
C ARG A 395 0.30 -14.10 -19.92
N ASN A 396 0.79 -13.51 -21.02
CA ASN A 396 2.18 -13.05 -21.10
C ASN A 396 2.45 -11.91 -20.11
N ALA A 397 1.53 -10.94 -19.96
CA ALA A 397 1.65 -9.89 -18.97
C ALA A 397 1.68 -10.47 -17.54
N LYS A 398 0.84 -11.47 -17.22
CA LYS A 398 0.88 -12.14 -15.91
C LYS A 398 2.24 -12.77 -15.64
N ILE A 399 2.77 -13.52 -16.61
CA ILE A 399 4.07 -14.20 -16.45
C ILE A 399 5.18 -13.18 -16.21
N ARG A 400 5.16 -12.06 -16.94
CA ARG A 400 6.16 -11.01 -16.78
C ARG A 400 6.06 -10.34 -15.41
N LEU A 401 4.84 -10.14 -14.88
CA LEU A 401 4.60 -9.49 -13.59
C LEU A 401 4.83 -10.39 -12.38
N SER A 402 4.53 -11.68 -12.56
CA SER A 402 4.87 -12.69 -11.58
C SER A 402 6.38 -12.79 -11.55
N ASN A 403 7.01 -12.23 -10.52
CA ASN A 403 8.46 -12.22 -10.30
C ASN A 403 8.96 -13.64 -9.96
N ILE A 404 8.69 -14.60 -10.83
CA ILE A 404 9.07 -16.00 -10.71
C ILE A 404 10.51 -16.10 -11.20
N LYS A 405 11.44 -16.13 -10.25
CA LYS A 405 12.84 -16.42 -10.54
C LYS A 405 13.07 -17.92 -10.40
N LEU A 406 13.52 -18.55 -11.49
CA LEU A 406 13.81 -19.99 -11.51
C LEU A 406 14.85 -20.36 -10.46
N ASP A 407 15.80 -19.48 -10.17
CA ASP A 407 16.85 -19.71 -9.17
C ASP A 407 16.28 -19.81 -7.74
N GLU A 408 15.31 -18.97 -7.39
CA GLU A 408 14.64 -19.02 -6.07
C GLU A 408 13.82 -20.30 -5.91
N ILE A 409 13.10 -20.72 -6.96
CA ILE A 409 12.40 -22.01 -6.99
C ILE A 409 13.40 -23.16 -6.83
N SER A 410 14.53 -23.10 -7.54
CA SER A 410 15.56 -24.14 -7.47
C SER A 410 16.13 -24.27 -6.07
N GLN A 411 16.32 -23.16 -5.35
CA GLN A 411 16.81 -23.13 -3.97
C GLN A 411 15.83 -23.77 -3.00
N VAL A 412 14.53 -23.47 -3.11
CA VAL A 412 13.48 -24.07 -2.26
C VAL A 412 13.31 -25.57 -2.54
N MET A 413 13.48 -25.97 -3.80
CA MET A 413 13.37 -27.36 -4.24
C MET A 413 14.65 -28.18 -3.97
N ARG A 414 15.79 -27.51 -3.75
CA ARG A 414 17.07 -28.15 -3.47
C ARG A 414 17.01 -28.92 -2.16
N GLY A 415 17.11 -30.25 -2.26
CA GLY A 415 17.11 -31.16 -1.10
C GLY A 415 15.73 -31.74 -0.74
N LYS A 416 14.62 -31.20 -1.28
CA LYS A 416 13.28 -31.78 -1.10
C LYS A 416 13.07 -33.10 -1.87
N SER A 417 13.93 -33.39 -2.84
CA SER A 417 13.94 -34.67 -3.59
C SER A 417 14.86 -35.74 -2.99
N LYS A 418 15.49 -35.50 -1.82
CA LYS A 418 16.20 -36.57 -1.13
C LYS A 418 15.16 -37.54 -0.57
N TRP A 419 15.00 -38.68 -1.21
CA TRP A 419 14.37 -39.83 -0.57
C TRP A 419 15.12 -40.11 0.74
N ILE A 420 14.43 -39.98 1.86
CA ILE A 420 14.91 -40.51 3.13
C ILE A 420 14.93 -42.03 2.93
N LYS A 421 16.12 -42.59 2.73
CA LYS A 421 16.30 -44.05 2.81
C LYS A 421 16.15 -44.41 4.28
N HIS A 422 15.04 -45.05 4.64
CA HIS A 422 14.88 -45.73 5.92
C HIS A 422 15.65 -47.05 5.92
#